data_AF-A0A0K0DQD2-F1
#
_entry.id   AF-A0A0K0DQD2-F1
#
_cell.length_a   1.000
_cell.length_b   1.000
_cell.length_c   1.000
_cell.angle_alpha   90.00
_cell.angle_beta   90.00
_cell.angle_gamma   90.00
#
_symmetry.space_group_name_H-M   'P 1'
#
loop_
_entity.id
_entity.type
_entity.pdbx_description
1 polymer ?
#
loop_
_entity_poly.entity_id
_entity_poly.type
_entity_poly.pdbx_seq_one_letter_code
_entity_poly.pdbx_strand_id
1 'polypeptide(L)'
;MPETHVGRLTLIAGGSDSRTCVLKTSCSSGEQSDKECPLCMEQLEIDNLDFYPCKCEYQLCRFCWHGLHTDENGLRPACRQPYPEDLVTFKPLSCAGVQRIKDEKRLKQQEERLHISESRNHLSNYRVLQKNLVFVVGLSLRVADPDILRKPQYFGRFGKILKVVVGTAPTANNLHAEPSRTAYVTYSKVDKALKAIQGVCNAPLDGRIVKASLGTTKYCSSFLRSQKCIKPECILA
;
A
#
# COMPACT_ATOMS: atom_id res chain seq x y z
N MET A 1 17.01 1.06 -30.17
CA MET A 1 16.02 0.99 -29.09
C MET A 1 15.01 -0.07 -29.46
N PRO A 2 14.86 -1.11 -28.65
CA PRO A 2 13.61 -1.86 -28.64
C PRO A 2 13.01 -1.98 -27.24
N GLU A 3 11.69 -2.08 -27.26
CA GLU A 3 10.76 -1.90 -26.16
C GLU A 3 10.70 -3.11 -25.23
N THR A 4 10.50 -2.82 -23.94
CA THR A 4 10.32 -3.80 -22.87
C THR A 4 8.94 -4.45 -22.94
N HIS A 5 8.87 -5.69 -23.41
CA HIS A 5 7.73 -6.57 -23.20
C HIS A 5 7.71 -7.06 -21.74
N VAL A 6 6.71 -6.64 -20.98
CA VAL A 6 6.41 -7.17 -19.63
C VAL A 6 5.74 -8.53 -19.80
N GLY A 7 6.48 -9.60 -19.49
CA GLY A 7 5.98 -10.97 -19.44
C GLY A 7 4.96 -11.15 -18.32
N ARG A 8 3.71 -11.40 -18.69
CA ARG A 8 2.60 -11.78 -17.81
C ARG A 8 2.80 -13.24 -17.39
N LEU A 9 2.99 -13.51 -16.10
CA LEU A 9 3.00 -14.89 -15.58
C LEU A 9 1.55 -15.35 -15.36
N THR A 10 1.17 -16.37 -16.14
CA THR A 10 -0.11 -17.08 -16.10
C THR A 10 -0.24 -17.91 -14.83
N LEU A 11 -1.33 -17.73 -14.08
CA LEU A 11 -1.81 -18.69 -13.08
C LEU A 11 -2.72 -19.70 -13.79
N ILE A 12 -2.36 -20.97 -13.72
CA ILE A 12 -3.12 -22.08 -14.29
C ILE A 12 -3.96 -22.69 -13.15
N ALA A 13 -5.28 -22.64 -13.28
CA ALA A 13 -6.22 -23.48 -12.53
C ALA A 13 -7.28 -23.98 -13.52
N GLY A 14 -7.46 -25.30 -13.59
CA GLY A 14 -8.35 -25.98 -14.54
C GLY A 14 -9.84 -25.71 -14.29
N GLY A 15 -10.62 -25.71 -15.38
CA GLY A 15 -12.10 -25.75 -15.39
C GLY A 15 -12.62 -27.09 -14.84
N SER A 16 -13.88 -27.23 -14.46
CA SER A 16 -15.16 -26.88 -15.11
C SER A 16 -16.17 -26.37 -14.06
N ASP A 17 -16.98 -25.34 -14.31
CA ASP A 17 -18.29 -25.49 -14.93
C ASP A 17 -18.86 -24.15 -15.41
N SER A 18 -19.57 -24.22 -16.54
CA SER A 18 -20.33 -23.13 -17.15
C SER A 18 -21.36 -22.53 -16.20
N ARG A 19 -21.29 -21.22 -15.99
CA ARG A 19 -22.47 -20.35 -15.81
C ARG A 19 -22.08 -18.88 -16.01
N THR A 20 -22.74 -18.29 -17.00
CA THR A 20 -22.72 -16.90 -17.44
C THR A 20 -22.74 -15.90 -16.29
N CYS A 21 -21.73 -15.03 -16.19
CA CYS A 21 -21.74 -13.87 -15.30
C CYS A 21 -22.39 -12.68 -16.01
N VAL A 22 -23.71 -12.53 -15.90
CA VAL A 22 -24.36 -11.22 -16.02
C VAL A 22 -24.36 -10.63 -14.62
N LEU A 23 -23.34 -9.85 -14.28
CA LEU A 23 -23.35 -9.09 -13.03
C LEU A 23 -24.11 -7.79 -13.27
N LYS A 24 -25.44 -7.89 -13.22
CA LYS A 24 -26.30 -6.77 -12.79
C LYS A 24 -26.11 -6.65 -11.28
N THR A 25 -25.40 -5.63 -10.83
CA THR A 25 -25.46 -5.19 -9.44
C THR A 25 -26.22 -3.87 -9.40
N SER A 26 -27.54 -4.00 -9.29
CA SER A 26 -28.38 -2.98 -8.68
C SER A 26 -28.24 -3.10 -7.17
N CYS A 27 -27.51 -2.18 -6.56
CA CYS A 27 -27.56 -1.92 -5.12
C CYS A 27 -28.05 -0.49 -4.93
N SER A 28 -29.37 -0.37 -4.75
CA SER A 28 -30.00 0.83 -4.20
C SER A 28 -29.80 0.79 -2.69
N SER A 29 -29.11 1.79 -2.14
CA SER A 29 -29.19 2.21 -0.74
C SER A 29 -28.47 3.53 -0.57
N GLY A 30 -29.25 4.59 -0.44
CA GLY A 30 -28.81 5.93 -0.06
C GLY A 30 -28.95 6.94 -1.19
N GLU A 31 -30.17 7.45 -1.40
CA GLU A 31 -30.39 8.69 -2.13
C GLU A 31 -29.77 9.84 -1.32
N GLN A 32 -28.45 9.99 -1.38
CA GLN A 32 -27.79 11.26 -1.14
C GLN A 32 -28.14 12.07 -2.39
N SER A 33 -29.09 12.99 -2.29
CA SER A 33 -29.47 13.81 -3.44
C SER A 33 -28.25 14.62 -3.87
N ASP A 34 -27.55 14.16 -4.91
CA ASP A 34 -26.51 14.92 -5.61
C ASP A 34 -27.22 16.11 -6.26
N LYS A 35 -27.43 17.18 -5.47
CA LYS A 35 -28.06 18.40 -5.97
C LYS A 35 -27.06 19.10 -6.88
N GLU A 36 -27.35 19.11 -8.17
CA GLU A 36 -26.52 19.76 -9.19
C GLU A 36 -27.04 21.18 -9.49
N CYS A 37 -26.14 22.09 -9.83
CA CYS A 37 -26.50 23.43 -10.23
C CYS A 37 -27.19 23.39 -11.61
N PRO A 38 -28.39 23.95 -11.78
CA PRO A 38 -29.10 23.92 -13.07
C PRO A 38 -28.48 24.82 -14.15
N LEU A 39 -27.46 25.63 -13.82
CA LEU A 39 -26.76 26.50 -14.78
C LEU A 39 -25.45 25.90 -15.28
N CYS A 40 -24.61 25.38 -14.39
CA CYS A 40 -23.32 24.78 -14.79
C CYS A 40 -23.32 23.24 -14.77
N MET A 41 -24.41 22.60 -14.31
CA MET A 41 -24.51 21.15 -14.14
C MET A 41 -23.44 20.55 -13.21
N GLU A 42 -22.84 21.38 -12.34
CA GLU A 42 -21.84 20.93 -11.36
C GLU A 42 -22.50 20.58 -10.02
N GLN A 43 -21.92 19.59 -9.32
CA GLN A 43 -22.35 19.19 -7.99
C GLN A 43 -22.22 20.37 -7.00
N LEU A 44 -23.31 20.69 -6.29
CA LEU A 44 -23.31 21.76 -5.30
C LEU A 44 -22.48 21.32 -4.07
N GLU A 45 -21.43 22.07 -3.75
CA GLU A 45 -20.68 21.86 -2.51
C GLU A 45 -21.57 22.08 -1.28
N ILE A 46 -21.13 21.55 -0.13
CA ILE A 46 -21.87 21.56 1.16
C ILE A 46 -22.34 22.98 1.54
N ASP A 47 -21.57 24.00 1.22
CA ASP A 47 -21.89 25.41 1.51
C ASP A 47 -22.92 26.03 0.53
N ASN A 48 -23.18 25.37 -0.61
CA ASN A 48 -24.17 25.79 -1.61
C ASN A 48 -25.52 25.06 -1.44
N LEU A 49 -25.60 24.01 -0.60
CA LEU A 49 -26.82 23.24 -0.36
C LEU A 49 -27.92 24.04 0.36
N ASP A 50 -27.53 25.05 1.14
CA ASP A 50 -28.43 25.96 1.87
C ASP A 50 -28.44 27.38 1.25
N PHE A 51 -27.87 27.56 0.06
CA PHE A 51 -27.78 28.85 -0.62
C PHE A 51 -28.99 29.10 -1.53
N TYR A 52 -29.91 29.95 -1.07
CA TYR A 52 -31.08 30.39 -1.83
C TYR A 52 -31.03 31.91 -2.01
N PRO A 53 -30.51 32.40 -3.13
CA PRO A 53 -30.38 33.84 -3.37
C PRO A 53 -31.73 34.52 -3.65
N CYS A 54 -32.84 33.77 -3.63
CA CYS A 54 -34.17 34.27 -3.88
C CYS A 54 -35.23 33.51 -3.06
N LYS A 55 -36.32 34.21 -2.71
CA LYS A 55 -37.52 33.63 -2.07
C LYS A 55 -38.30 32.67 -2.96
N CYS A 56 -37.91 32.50 -4.21
CA CYS A 56 -38.53 31.55 -5.16
C CYS A 56 -37.95 30.13 -5.07
N GLU A 57 -37.13 29.85 -4.04
CA GLU A 57 -36.54 28.53 -3.77
C GLU A 57 -35.68 27.97 -4.92
N TYR A 58 -35.25 28.83 -5.85
CA TYR A 58 -34.40 28.44 -6.96
C TYR A 58 -32.93 28.38 -6.52
N GLN A 59 -32.36 27.18 -6.54
CA GLN A 59 -31.02 26.88 -6.02
C GLN A 59 -29.96 26.93 -7.14
N LEU A 60 -28.87 27.66 -6.88
CA LEU A 60 -27.76 27.87 -7.82
C LEU A 60 -26.43 27.78 -7.07
N CYS A 61 -25.34 27.44 -7.76
CA CYS A 61 -24.01 27.53 -7.16
C CYS A 61 -23.59 29.00 -7.01
N ARG A 62 -22.70 29.27 -6.03
CA ARG A 62 -22.21 30.62 -5.73
C ARG A 62 -21.55 31.31 -6.93
N PHE A 63 -20.83 30.56 -7.77
CA PHE A 63 -20.17 31.11 -8.95
C PHE A 63 -21.17 31.57 -10.01
N CYS A 64 -22.19 30.76 -10.32
CA CYS A 64 -23.22 31.14 -11.28
C CYS A 64 -24.07 32.32 -10.77
N TRP A 65 -24.35 32.40 -9.47
CA TRP A 65 -25.01 33.57 -8.89
C TRP A 65 -24.17 34.85 -9.06
N HIS A 66 -22.86 34.78 -8.84
CA HIS A 66 -21.99 35.94 -8.98
C HIS A 66 -21.88 36.42 -10.44
N GLY A 67 -21.80 35.49 -11.40
CA GLY A 67 -21.83 35.82 -12.83
C GLY A 67 -23.13 36.47 -13.27
N LEU A 68 -24.29 35.93 -12.85
CA LEU A 68 -25.59 36.53 -13.13
C LEU A 68 -25.79 37.92 -12.50
N HIS A 69 -25.20 38.15 -11.33
CA HIS A 69 -25.29 39.44 -10.65
C HIS A 69 -24.38 40.50 -11.29
N THR A 70 -23.25 40.09 -11.89
CA THR A 70 -22.20 41.01 -12.34
C THR A 70 -22.22 41.26 -13.85
N ASP A 71 -22.53 40.24 -14.65
CA ASP A 71 -22.33 40.26 -16.12
C ASP A 71 -23.65 40.26 -16.93
N GLU A 72 -24.81 39.89 -16.34
CA GLU A 72 -26.07 39.73 -17.08
C GLU A 72 -27.29 40.34 -16.38
N ASN A 73 -27.70 41.55 -16.76
CA ASN A 73 -28.91 42.31 -16.39
C ASN A 73 -29.30 42.41 -14.88
N GLY A 74 -28.60 41.75 -13.95
CA GLY A 74 -28.94 41.68 -12.53
C GLY A 74 -30.31 41.03 -12.25
N LEU A 75 -30.85 40.26 -13.19
CA LEU A 75 -32.19 39.68 -13.10
C LEU A 75 -32.14 38.22 -12.68
N ARG A 76 -33.03 37.84 -11.75
CA ARG A 76 -33.11 36.48 -11.22
C ARG A 76 -33.60 35.48 -12.29
N PRO A 77 -32.95 34.32 -12.50
CA PRO A 77 -33.29 33.40 -13.59
C PRO A 77 -34.75 32.90 -13.60
N ALA A 78 -35.30 32.62 -12.41
CA ALA A 78 -36.64 32.06 -12.29
C ALA A 78 -37.76 33.12 -12.26
N CYS A 79 -37.47 34.34 -11.78
CA CYS A 79 -38.52 35.33 -11.48
C CYS A 79 -38.38 36.62 -12.28
N ARG A 80 -37.27 36.82 -13.00
CA ARG A 80 -36.96 38.01 -13.81
C ARG A 80 -37.08 39.36 -13.08
N GLN A 81 -37.08 39.37 -11.74
CA GLN A 81 -37.03 40.60 -10.95
C GLN A 81 -35.57 40.90 -10.55
N PRO A 82 -35.19 42.18 -10.35
CA PRO A 82 -33.88 42.55 -9.86
C PRO A 82 -33.61 41.92 -8.48
N TYR A 83 -32.35 41.58 -8.22
CA TYR A 83 -31.94 41.19 -6.87
C TYR A 83 -32.19 42.36 -5.91
N PRO A 84 -32.84 42.15 -4.75
CA PRO A 84 -32.95 43.20 -3.74
C PRO A 84 -31.55 43.63 -3.28
N GLU A 85 -31.32 44.94 -3.16
CA GLU A 85 -30.06 45.57 -2.67
C GLU A 85 -29.65 45.09 -1.26
N ASP A 86 -30.60 44.55 -0.49
CA ASP A 86 -30.34 43.95 0.81
C ASP A 86 -29.65 42.59 0.65
N LEU A 87 -28.32 42.66 0.63
CA LEU A 87 -27.33 41.68 1.06
C LEU A 87 -27.92 40.31 1.38
N VAL A 88 -27.63 39.36 0.49
CA VAL A 88 -27.74 37.92 0.70
C VAL A 88 -27.55 37.59 2.18
N THR A 89 -28.63 37.27 2.87
CA THR A 89 -28.58 36.79 4.25
C THR A 89 -27.95 35.41 4.20
N PHE A 90 -26.62 35.38 4.29
CA PHE A 90 -25.86 34.16 4.51
C PHE A 90 -26.29 33.64 5.87
N LYS A 91 -27.20 32.65 5.90
CA LYS A 91 -27.43 31.89 7.13
C LYS A 91 -26.17 31.06 7.33
N PRO A 92 -25.30 31.39 8.30
CA PRO A 92 -24.18 30.52 8.60
C PRO A 92 -24.75 29.16 8.98
N LEU A 93 -24.11 28.08 8.55
CA LEU A 93 -24.40 26.76 9.08
C LEU A 93 -24.47 26.88 10.61
N SER A 94 -25.57 26.40 11.20
CA SER A 94 -25.72 26.44 12.65
C SER A 94 -24.50 25.77 13.31
N CYS A 95 -24.11 26.21 14.51
CA CYS A 95 -23.04 25.54 15.25
C CYS A 95 -23.25 24.01 15.31
N ALA A 96 -24.51 23.56 15.38
CA ALA A 96 -24.87 22.14 15.32
C ALA A 96 -24.55 21.48 13.97
N GLY A 97 -24.78 22.15 12.83
CA GLY A 97 -24.43 21.67 11.49
C GLY A 97 -22.91 21.56 11.30
N VAL A 98 -22.16 22.58 11.71
CA VAL A 98 -20.69 22.57 11.66
C VAL A 98 -20.12 21.44 12.53
N GLN A 99 -20.67 21.23 13.72
CA GLN A 99 -20.23 20.18 14.63
C GLN A 99 -20.47 18.78 14.05
N ARG A 100 -21.66 18.54 13.47
CA ARG A 100 -22.00 17.27 12.81
C ARG A 100 -21.02 16.92 11.67
N ILE A 101 -20.68 17.90 10.83
CA ILE A 101 -19.73 17.72 9.72
C ILE A 101 -18.32 17.39 10.26
N LYS A 102 -17.90 18.05 11.34
CA LYS A 102 -16.60 17.81 11.98
C LYS A 102 -16.53 16.42 12.60
N ASP A 103 -17.60 15.97 13.24
CA ASP A 103 -17.70 14.64 13.83
C ASP A 103 -17.76 13.54 12.75
N GLU A 104 -18.50 13.74 11.66
CA GLU A 104 -18.55 12.78 10.56
C GLU A 104 -17.19 12.64 9.85
N LYS A 105 -16.50 13.77 9.61
CA LYS A 105 -15.12 13.75 9.09
C LYS A 105 -14.16 13.03 10.04
N ARG A 106 -14.31 13.22 11.36
CA ARG A 106 -13.49 12.53 12.37
C ARG A 106 -13.76 11.03 12.39
N LEU A 107 -15.02 10.61 12.26
CA LEU A 107 -15.41 9.20 12.23
C LEU A 107 -14.84 8.49 10.99
N LYS A 108 -15.02 9.08 9.79
CA LYS A 108 -14.46 8.54 8.54
C LYS A 108 -12.93 8.41 8.61
N GLN A 109 -12.24 9.42 9.14
CA GLN A 109 -10.78 9.35 9.35
C GLN A 109 -10.37 8.28 10.38
N GLN A 110 -11.18 8.03 11.40
CA GLN A 110 -10.91 6.99 12.39
C GLN A 110 -11.08 5.60 11.78
N GLU A 111 -12.13 5.39 10.98
CA GLU A 111 -12.40 4.13 10.29
C GLU A 111 -11.30 3.79 9.27
N GLU A 112 -10.87 4.76 8.45
CA GLU A 112 -9.74 4.58 7.54
C GLU A 112 -8.45 4.19 8.26
N ARG A 113 -8.16 4.81 9.42
CA ARG A 113 -6.99 4.47 10.24
C ARG A 113 -7.06 3.04 10.77
N LEU A 114 -8.24 2.59 11.20
CA LEU A 114 -8.45 1.22 11.67
C LEU A 114 -8.27 0.21 10.53
N HIS A 115 -8.87 0.46 9.36
CA HIS A 115 -8.75 -0.40 8.18
C HIS A 115 -7.29 -0.55 7.71
N ILE A 116 -6.53 0.55 7.70
CA ILE A 116 -5.09 0.53 7.39
C ILE A 116 -4.30 -0.28 8.44
N SER A 117 -4.65 -0.12 9.72
CA SER A 117 -4.01 -0.86 10.81
C SER A 117 -4.26 -2.37 10.71
N GLU A 118 -5.48 -2.79 10.42
CA GLU A 118 -5.81 -4.20 10.20
C GLU A 118 -5.08 -4.79 8.99
N SER A 119 -5.07 -4.05 7.88
CA SER A 119 -4.32 -4.44 6.68
C SER A 119 -2.83 -4.65 6.98
N ARG A 120 -2.22 -3.79 7.82
CA ARG A 120 -0.81 -3.95 8.26
C ARG A 120 -0.62 -5.12 9.21
N ASN A 121 -1.56 -5.39 10.12
CA ASN A 121 -1.48 -6.55 11.00
C ASN A 121 -1.45 -7.86 10.18
N HIS A 122 -2.22 -7.92 9.09
CA HIS A 122 -2.18 -9.05 8.17
C HIS A 122 -0.79 -9.29 7.57
N LEU A 123 -0.04 -8.22 7.24
CA LEU A 123 1.32 -8.30 6.69
C LEU A 123 2.34 -8.94 7.65
N SER A 124 2.09 -8.98 8.95
CA SER A 124 3.03 -9.53 9.94
C SER A 124 3.32 -11.04 9.75
N ASN A 125 2.37 -11.75 9.16
CA ASN A 125 2.46 -13.19 8.88
C ASN A 125 3.10 -13.49 7.51
N TYR A 126 3.15 -12.51 6.61
CA TYR A 126 3.73 -12.71 5.29
C TYR A 126 5.27 -12.65 5.34
N ARG A 127 5.88 -13.57 4.60
CA ARG A 127 7.33 -13.56 4.34
C ARG A 127 7.53 -13.25 2.86
N VAL A 128 8.37 -12.27 2.57
CA VAL A 128 8.68 -11.84 1.20
C VAL A 128 9.95 -12.55 0.74
N LEU A 129 9.88 -13.23 -0.41
CA LEU A 129 11.03 -13.89 -1.01
C LEU A 129 11.97 -12.84 -1.64
N GLN A 130 13.25 -12.89 -1.30
CA GLN A 130 14.25 -11.94 -1.78
C GLN A 130 15.22 -12.64 -2.74
N LYS A 131 15.21 -12.21 -4.01
CA LYS A 131 16.00 -12.86 -5.08
C LYS A 131 17.51 -12.67 -4.93
N ASN A 132 17.96 -11.63 -4.23
CA ASN A 132 19.38 -11.36 -3.93
C ASN A 132 19.83 -11.85 -2.54
N LEU A 133 18.95 -12.52 -1.80
CA LEU A 133 19.22 -13.04 -0.47
C LEU A 133 19.38 -14.56 -0.53
N VAL A 134 20.51 -15.07 -0.08
CA VAL A 134 20.77 -16.51 -0.01
C VAL A 134 20.64 -16.95 1.44
N PHE A 135 19.78 -17.94 1.71
CA PHE A 135 19.67 -18.62 2.98
C PHE A 135 20.44 -19.93 2.93
N VAL A 136 21.37 -20.11 3.87
CA VAL A 136 22.29 -21.25 3.94
C VAL A 136 22.03 -22.00 5.24
N VAL A 137 21.99 -23.33 5.16
CA VAL A 137 21.77 -24.24 6.29
C VAL A 137 22.86 -25.31 6.30
N GLY A 138 23.23 -25.77 7.50
CA GLY A 138 24.19 -26.85 7.66
C GLY A 138 25.64 -26.37 7.80
N LEU A 139 25.87 -25.09 8.09
CA LEU A 139 27.22 -24.58 8.33
C LEU A 139 27.81 -25.15 9.61
N SER A 140 29.10 -25.51 9.59
CA SER A 140 29.85 -25.85 10.80
C SER A 140 30.05 -24.61 11.68
N LEU A 141 30.27 -24.81 12.98
CA LEU A 141 30.56 -23.72 13.92
C LEU A 141 31.82 -22.91 13.52
N ARG A 142 32.79 -23.56 12.89
CA ARG A 142 34.08 -22.95 12.49
C ARG A 142 33.92 -21.95 11.36
N VAL A 143 33.05 -22.24 10.39
CA VAL A 143 32.86 -21.40 9.20
C VAL A 143 31.68 -20.45 9.31
N ALA A 144 30.84 -20.63 10.32
CA ALA A 144 29.67 -19.80 10.59
C ALA A 144 30.06 -18.46 11.23
N ASP A 145 30.94 -17.73 10.56
CA ASP A 145 31.43 -16.42 10.91
C ASP A 145 31.26 -15.46 9.71
N PRO A 146 30.75 -14.23 9.90
CA PRO A 146 30.52 -13.30 8.81
C PRO A 146 31.77 -12.99 7.97
N ASP A 147 32.94 -12.88 8.59
CA ASP A 147 34.18 -12.50 7.91
C ASP A 147 34.75 -13.68 7.14
N ILE A 148 34.65 -14.89 7.68
CA ILE A 148 35.01 -16.12 6.98
C ILE A 148 34.13 -16.31 5.74
N LEU A 149 32.80 -16.19 5.89
CA LEU A 149 31.86 -16.37 4.78
C LEU A 149 32.08 -15.35 3.65
N ARG A 150 32.58 -14.15 3.98
CA ARG A 150 32.93 -13.11 2.99
C ARG A 150 34.19 -13.44 2.18
N LYS A 151 35.08 -14.31 2.66
CA LYS A 151 36.32 -14.63 1.95
C LYS A 151 36.03 -15.26 0.58
N PRO A 152 36.91 -15.06 -0.42
CA PRO A 152 36.77 -15.69 -1.73
C PRO A 152 36.68 -17.22 -1.67
N GLN A 153 37.30 -17.83 -0.65
CA GLN A 153 37.24 -19.27 -0.41
C GLN A 153 35.84 -19.78 -0.06
N TYR A 154 34.90 -18.90 0.32
CA TYR A 154 33.54 -19.26 0.67
C TYR A 154 32.55 -18.58 -0.29
N PHE A 155 31.70 -17.68 0.20
CA PHE A 155 30.67 -17.01 -0.61
C PHE A 155 31.23 -15.83 -1.41
N GLY A 156 32.39 -15.28 -1.02
CA GLY A 156 33.01 -14.16 -1.72
C GLY A 156 33.33 -14.44 -3.20
N ARG A 157 33.56 -15.71 -3.59
CA ARG A 157 33.83 -16.09 -4.99
C ARG A 157 32.69 -15.76 -5.95
N PHE A 158 31.45 -15.74 -5.47
CA PHE A 158 30.29 -15.57 -6.34
C PHE A 158 30.03 -14.12 -6.67
N GLY A 159 30.42 -13.17 -5.80
CA GLY A 159 30.29 -11.75 -6.06
C GLY A 159 30.39 -10.87 -4.80
N LYS A 160 30.20 -9.56 -4.99
CA LYS A 160 30.23 -8.58 -3.90
C LYS A 160 29.05 -8.79 -2.95
N ILE A 161 29.37 -9.14 -1.70
CA ILE A 161 28.44 -9.34 -0.58
C ILE A 161 28.22 -8.02 0.14
N LEU A 162 26.96 -7.63 0.31
CA LEU A 162 26.56 -6.45 1.08
C LEU A 162 26.50 -6.78 2.57
N LYS A 163 25.75 -7.82 2.93
CA LYS A 163 25.46 -8.17 4.32
C LYS A 163 25.55 -9.68 4.54
N VAL A 164 26.08 -10.08 5.68
CA VAL A 164 26.06 -11.46 6.17
C VAL A 164 25.48 -11.46 7.58
N VAL A 165 24.51 -12.32 7.83
CA VAL A 165 23.92 -12.53 9.17
C VAL A 165 23.95 -14.02 9.47
N VAL A 166 24.59 -14.42 10.54
CA VAL A 166 24.66 -15.82 10.98
C VAL A 166 23.63 -16.06 12.08
N GLY A 167 22.84 -17.12 11.94
CA GLY A 167 21.89 -17.60 12.93
C GLY A 167 22.26 -18.99 13.44
N THR A 168 21.49 -19.47 14.39
CA THR A 168 21.48 -20.88 14.78
C THR A 168 20.53 -21.65 13.86
N ALA A 169 20.85 -22.90 13.53
CA ALA A 169 19.87 -23.78 12.91
C ALA A 169 18.97 -24.35 14.01
N PRO A 170 17.67 -24.60 13.74
CA PRO A 170 16.87 -25.44 14.62
C PRO A 170 17.53 -26.81 14.64
N THR A 171 18.00 -27.24 15.80
CA THR A 171 18.46 -28.61 16.00
C THR A 171 17.26 -29.52 15.77
N ALA A 172 17.30 -30.34 14.71
CA ALA A 172 16.43 -31.52 14.66
C ALA A 172 16.72 -32.34 15.94
N ASN A 173 15.69 -32.90 16.56
CA ASN A 173 15.68 -33.59 17.87
C ASN A 173 16.64 -34.80 18.01
N ASN A 174 17.60 -34.96 17.10
CA ASN A 174 18.66 -35.95 17.17
C ASN A 174 19.74 -35.50 18.15
N LEU A 175 19.79 -36.15 19.31
CA LEU A 175 20.79 -35.98 20.36
C LEU A 175 22.23 -36.21 19.88
N HIS A 176 22.41 -36.82 18.71
CA HIS A 176 23.70 -37.15 18.09
C HIS A 176 24.03 -36.28 16.85
N ALA A 177 23.17 -35.32 16.48
CA ALA A 177 23.43 -34.45 15.35
C ALA A 177 24.32 -33.27 15.78
N GLU A 178 25.45 -33.11 15.11
CA GLU A 178 26.35 -32.00 15.39
C GLU A 178 25.63 -30.64 15.22
N PRO A 179 25.80 -29.70 16.17
CA PRO A 179 25.18 -28.39 16.09
C PRO A 179 25.56 -27.70 14.77
N SER A 180 24.56 -27.18 14.08
CA SER A 180 24.74 -26.48 12.81
C SER A 180 24.20 -25.06 12.88
N ARG A 181 24.74 -24.20 12.00
CA ARG A 181 24.36 -22.79 11.93
C ARG A 181 23.72 -22.48 10.58
N THR A 182 22.96 -21.40 10.58
CA THR A 182 22.35 -20.84 9.38
C THR A 182 23.02 -19.53 9.04
N ALA A 183 22.96 -19.12 7.78
CA ALA A 183 23.41 -17.79 7.38
C ALA A 183 22.51 -17.20 6.32
N TYR A 184 22.38 -15.87 6.36
CA TYR A 184 21.78 -15.06 5.32
C TYR A 184 22.88 -14.24 4.67
N VAL A 185 23.08 -14.44 3.37
CA VAL A 185 24.09 -13.73 2.57
C VAL A 185 23.37 -12.88 1.53
N THR A 186 23.50 -11.56 1.64
CA THR A 186 22.89 -10.60 0.71
C THR A 186 23.92 -10.15 -0.33
N TYR A 187 23.64 -10.40 -1.61
CA TYR A 187 24.49 -9.95 -2.70
C TYR A 187 24.03 -8.61 -3.29
N SER A 188 24.99 -7.89 -3.86
CA SER A 188 24.74 -6.66 -4.61
C SER A 188 23.93 -6.87 -5.90
N LYS A 189 24.03 -8.05 -6.52
CA LYS A 189 23.32 -8.39 -7.76
C LYS A 189 22.59 -9.73 -7.59
N VAL A 190 21.39 -9.82 -8.17
CA VAL A 190 20.55 -11.04 -8.15
C VAL A 190 21.25 -12.22 -8.82
N ASP A 191 21.87 -12.01 -9.98
CA ASP A 191 22.56 -13.09 -10.72
C ASP A 191 23.67 -13.76 -9.90
N LYS A 192 24.32 -12.99 -9.04
CA LYS A 192 25.41 -13.46 -8.17
C LYS A 192 24.86 -14.34 -7.04
N ALA A 193 23.70 -13.98 -6.50
CA ALA A 193 22.99 -14.80 -5.51
C ALA A 193 22.54 -16.14 -6.10
N LEU A 194 21.95 -16.13 -7.31
CA LEU A 194 21.52 -17.36 -7.98
C LEU A 194 22.70 -18.29 -8.29
N LYS A 195 23.82 -17.74 -8.79
CA LYS A 195 25.06 -18.50 -8.99
C LYS A 195 25.60 -19.10 -7.68
N ALA A 196 25.52 -18.35 -6.58
CA ALA A 196 25.91 -18.85 -5.27
C ALA A 196 25.04 -20.03 -4.81
N ILE A 197 23.72 -19.95 -5.00
CA ILE A 197 22.81 -21.05 -4.67
C ILE A 197 23.15 -22.30 -5.49
N GLN A 198 23.30 -22.16 -6.81
CA GLN A 198 23.62 -23.27 -7.70
C GLN A 198 24.98 -23.90 -7.38
N GLY A 199 25.99 -23.07 -7.07
CA GLY A 199 27.34 -23.56 -6.79
C GLY A 199 27.56 -24.12 -5.38
N VAL A 200 26.70 -23.77 -4.42
CA VAL A 200 26.85 -24.19 -3.01
C VAL A 200 25.84 -25.26 -2.61
N CYS A 201 24.71 -25.37 -3.30
CA CYS A 201 23.71 -26.39 -2.97
C CYS A 201 24.30 -27.79 -3.13
N ASN A 202 24.29 -28.57 -2.04
CA ASN A 202 24.88 -29.91 -1.94
C ASN A 202 26.40 -29.96 -2.09
N ALA A 203 27.09 -28.82 -1.95
CA ALA A 203 28.55 -28.79 -1.91
C ALA A 203 29.06 -29.14 -0.49
N PRO A 204 30.19 -29.88 -0.38
CA PRO A 204 30.88 -30.04 0.89
C PRO A 204 31.60 -28.74 1.27
N LEU A 205 31.35 -28.27 2.50
CA LEU A 205 31.96 -27.07 3.06
C LEU A 205 32.38 -27.38 4.50
N ASP A 206 33.69 -27.39 4.76
CA ASP A 206 34.29 -27.83 6.03
C ASP A 206 33.84 -29.25 6.45
N GLY A 207 33.79 -30.17 5.48
CA GLY A 207 33.40 -31.57 5.71
C GLY A 207 31.90 -31.80 5.91
N ARG A 208 31.06 -30.75 5.83
CA ARG A 208 29.59 -30.87 5.91
C ARG A 208 28.92 -30.48 4.60
N ILE A 209 27.85 -31.19 4.24
CA ILE A 209 27.03 -30.81 3.08
C ILE A 209 26.15 -29.63 3.46
N VAL A 210 26.30 -28.52 2.75
CA VAL A 210 25.47 -27.33 2.96
C VAL A 210 24.33 -27.25 1.95
N LYS A 211 23.21 -26.67 2.39
CA LYS A 211 22.06 -26.38 1.52
C LYS A 211 21.90 -24.89 1.41
N ALA A 212 21.62 -24.40 0.21
CA ALA A 212 21.38 -23.00 -0.07
C ALA A 212 20.06 -22.82 -0.81
N SER A 213 19.29 -21.80 -0.46
CA SER A 213 18.04 -21.43 -1.12
C SER A 213 17.84 -19.92 -1.09
N LEU A 214 16.80 -19.43 -1.76
CA LEU A 214 16.42 -18.02 -1.66
C LEU A 214 15.90 -17.72 -0.25
N GLY A 215 16.40 -16.64 0.34
CA GLY A 215 16.00 -16.19 1.66
C GLY A 215 14.65 -15.47 1.64
N THR A 216 13.98 -15.49 2.79
CA THR A 216 12.76 -14.71 3.00
C THR A 216 12.97 -13.67 4.08
N THR A 217 12.32 -12.51 3.93
CA THR A 217 12.34 -11.41 4.89
C THR A 217 10.94 -11.14 5.42
N LYS A 218 10.83 -10.67 6.66
CA LYS A 218 9.59 -10.15 7.23
C LYS A 218 9.55 -8.62 7.08
N TYR A 219 8.34 -8.07 7.06
CA TYR A 219 8.14 -6.63 7.16
C TYR A 219 8.74 -6.07 8.46
N CYS A 220 9.22 -4.84 8.40
CA CYS A 220 9.78 -4.15 9.56
C CYS A 220 8.71 -3.96 10.65
N SER A 221 9.04 -4.23 11.91
CA SER A 221 8.12 -3.98 13.03
C SER A 221 7.74 -2.51 13.18
N SER A 222 8.64 -1.57 12.85
CA SER A 222 8.31 -0.14 12.82
C SER A 222 7.32 0.20 11.70
N PHE A 223 7.49 -0.39 10.51
CA PHE A 223 6.54 -0.22 9.40
C PHE A 223 5.16 -0.76 9.77
N LEU A 224 5.11 -1.95 10.36
CA LEU A 224 3.86 -2.56 10.85
C LEU A 224 3.17 -1.70 11.92
N ARG A 225 3.94 -0.93 12.72
CA ARG A 225 3.42 0.02 13.72
C ARG A 225 3.20 1.44 13.21
N SER A 226 3.28 1.69 11.90
CA SER A 226 3.14 3.04 11.31
C SER A 226 4.19 4.04 11.80
N GLN A 227 5.40 3.57 12.13
CA GLN A 227 6.52 4.37 12.60
C GLN A 227 7.64 4.42 11.56
N LYS A 228 8.31 5.56 11.45
CA LYS A 228 9.48 5.70 10.57
C LYS A 228 10.59 4.74 11.02
N CYS A 229 11.11 3.95 10.10
CA CYS A 229 12.20 3.04 10.39
C CYS A 229 13.53 3.81 10.50
N ILE A 230 14.27 3.58 11.58
CA ILE A 230 15.61 4.16 11.82
C ILE A 230 16.75 3.30 11.29
N LYS A 231 16.46 2.07 10.80
CA LYS A 231 17.47 1.16 10.28
C LYS A 231 17.75 1.52 8.82
N PRO A 232 18.97 1.99 8.47
CA PRO A 232 19.29 2.43 7.11
C PRO A 232 19.18 1.29 6.08
N GLU A 233 19.43 0.06 6.50
CA GLU A 233 19.40 -1.15 5.66
C GLU A 233 18.04 -1.88 5.68
N CYS A 234 16.95 -1.18 6.05
CA CYS A 234 15.63 -1.80 6.13
C CYS A 234 14.94 -1.81 4.76
N ILE A 235 14.95 -2.98 4.11
CA ILE A 235 14.45 -3.15 2.74
C ILE A 235 12.90 -3.15 2.67
N LEU A 236 12.22 -3.44 3.79
CA LEU A 236 10.75 -3.51 3.91
C LEU A 236 10.25 -2.54 4.98
N ALA A 237 10.59 -1.26 4.81
CA ALA A 237 10.21 -0.14 5.67
C ALA A 237 9.08 0.71 5.09
#